data_AF-A0A0F9C129-F1
#
_entry.id   AF-A0A0F9C129-F1
#
_cell.length_a   1.000
_cell.length_b   1.000
_cell.length_c   1.000
_cell.angle_alpha   90.00
_cell.angle_beta   90.00
_cell.angle_gamma   90.00
#
_symmetry.space_group_name_H-M   'P 1'
#
loop_
_entity.id
_entity.type
_entity.pdbx_description
1 polymer ?
#
loop_
_entity_poly.entity_id
_entity_poly.type
_entity_poly.pdbx_seq_one_letter_code
_entity_poly.pdbx_strand_id
1 'polypeptide(L)'
;MSEPAATALIVETTAEEDCPLEFFGDSADIVYFISFAHSERYGSSHPLSKAAGILKRQLQINLTPLLTFADARTESAAGEQALELSA
;
A
#
# COMPACT_ATOMS: atom_id res chain seq x y z
N MET A 1 17.56 26.33 4.99
CA MET A 1 17.03 24.99 4.68
C MET A 1 15.54 25.17 4.50
N SER A 2 15.02 25.02 3.28
CA SER A 2 13.58 25.16 3.02
C SER A 2 12.87 23.93 3.57
N GLU A 3 11.82 24.12 4.36
CA GLU A 3 10.98 23.03 4.85
C GLU A 3 10.31 22.32 3.65
N PRO A 4 10.19 20.99 3.68
CA PRO A 4 9.47 20.26 2.65
C PRO A 4 8.01 20.71 2.67
N ALA A 5 7.52 21.21 1.54
CA ALA A 5 6.12 21.56 1.39
C ALA A 5 5.27 20.28 1.50
N ALA A 6 4.29 20.29 2.40
CA ALA A 6 3.36 19.18 2.58
C ALA A 6 2.70 18.85 1.24
N THR A 7 2.94 17.64 0.74
CA THR A 7 2.33 17.17 -0.51
C THR A 7 0.93 16.69 -0.18
N ALA A 8 -0.09 17.43 -0.60
CA ALA A 8 -1.47 17.02 -0.46
C ALA A 8 -1.76 15.84 -1.41
N LEU A 9 -1.83 14.63 -0.87
CA LEU A 9 -2.27 13.45 -1.61
C LEU A 9 -3.80 13.36 -1.50
N ILE A 10 -4.47 13.41 -2.65
CA ILE A 10 -5.90 13.16 -2.75
C ILE A 10 -6.05 11.67 -3.05
N VAL A 11 -6.55 10.91 -2.08
CA VAL A 11 -6.81 9.47 -2.22
C VAL A 11 -8.32 9.29 -2.30
N GLU A 12 -8.80 8.86 -3.46
CA GLU A 12 -10.19 8.46 -3.63
C GLU A 12 -10.37 7.04 -3.09
N THR A 13 -11.16 6.90 -2.03
CA THR A 13 -11.49 5.61 -1.43
C THR A 13 -12.89 5.20 -1.85
N THR A 14 -13.11 3.91 -2.12
CA THR A 14 -14.46 3.35 -2.39
C THR A 14 -15.30 3.17 -1.12
N ALA A 15 -14.85 3.73 0.03
CA ALA A 15 -15.60 3.70 1.26
C ALA A 15 -16.82 4.62 1.15
N GLU A 16 -18.02 4.07 1.37
CA GLU A 16 -19.29 4.83 1.36
C GLU A 16 -19.42 5.76 2.58
N GLU A 17 -18.61 5.53 3.61
CA GLU A 17 -18.54 6.32 4.82
C GLU A 17 -17.14 6.93 4.96
N ASP A 18 -17.07 8.16 5.50
CA ASP A 18 -15.81 8.81 5.82
C ASP A 18 -14.99 7.92 6.77
N CYS A 19 -13.68 7.82 6.52
CA CYS A 19 -12.80 7.04 7.40
C CYS A 19 -12.93 7.59 8.83
N PRO A 20 -13.31 6.77 9.83
CA PRO A 20 -13.53 7.24 11.20
C PRO A 20 -12.23 7.68 11.89
N LEU A 21 -11.09 7.50 11.22
CA LEU A 21 -9.76 7.88 11.66
C LEU A 21 -9.27 9.00 10.74
N GLU A 22 -9.21 10.22 11.26
CA GLU A 22 -8.47 11.28 10.61
C GLU A 22 -6.97 10.99 10.73
N PHE A 23 -6.30 10.78 9.60
CA PHE A 23 -4.85 10.67 9.54
C PHE A 23 -4.24 12.07 9.69
N PHE A 24 -3.96 12.47 10.92
CA PHE A 24 -3.31 13.74 11.20
C PHE A 24 -1.79 13.63 11.01
N GLY A 25 -1.30 13.88 9.78
CA GLY A 25 0.13 13.93 9.51
C GLY A 25 0.49 13.65 8.05
N ASP A 26 1.78 13.77 7.75
CA ASP A 26 2.32 13.37 6.45
C ASP A 26 2.23 11.84 6.30
N SER A 27 1.55 11.39 5.25
CA SER A 27 1.38 9.97 4.91
C SER A 27 2.44 9.45 3.95
N ALA A 28 3.36 10.29 3.49
CA ALA A 28 4.40 9.90 2.53
C ALA A 28 5.20 8.69 3.03
N ASP A 29 5.62 8.69 4.29
CA ASP A 29 6.44 7.62 4.86
C ASP A 29 5.73 6.26 4.84
N ILE A 30 4.44 6.23 5.21
CA ILE A 30 3.66 4.98 5.23
C ILE A 30 3.39 4.49 3.81
N VAL A 31 3.11 5.39 2.87
CA VAL A 31 2.90 5.05 1.45
C VAL A 31 4.20 4.52 0.82
N TYR A 32 5.34 5.16 1.09
CA TYR A 32 6.65 4.69 0.63
C TYR A 32 6.95 3.31 1.20
N PHE A 33 6.71 3.11 2.50
CA PHE A 33 6.91 1.81 3.12
C PHE A 33 6.05 0.73 2.46
N ILE A 34 4.74 0.96 2.28
CA ILE A 34 3.83 0.01 1.65
C ILE A 34 4.29 -0.33 0.22
N SER A 35 4.68 0.68 -0.56
CA SER A 35 5.16 0.52 -1.94
C SER A 35 6.37 -0.42 -2.01
N PHE A 36 7.39 -0.17 -1.16
CA PHE A 36 8.58 -1.02 -1.13
C PHE A 36 8.34 -2.38 -0.46
N ALA A 37 7.47 -2.45 0.53
CA ALA A 37 7.07 -3.70 1.17
C ALA A 37 6.34 -4.63 0.18
N HIS A 38 5.51 -4.07 -0.71
CA HIS A 38 4.89 -4.80 -1.80
C HIS A 38 5.93 -5.28 -2.82
N SER A 39 6.97 -4.48 -3.11
CA SER A 39 8.05 -4.86 -4.02
C SER A 39 8.96 -5.98 -3.51
N GLU A 40 8.90 -6.34 -2.22
CA GLU A 40 9.72 -7.39 -1.62
C GLU A 40 9.49 -8.76 -2.29
N ARG A 41 8.24 -9.04 -2.72
CA ARG A 41 7.90 -10.29 -3.43
C ARG A 41 8.59 -10.44 -4.78
N TYR A 42 9.08 -9.34 -5.36
CA TYR A 42 9.80 -9.31 -6.62
C TYR A 42 11.32 -9.28 -6.43
N GLY A 43 11.82 -9.50 -5.21
CA GLY A 43 13.25 -9.52 -4.93
C GLY A 43 13.91 -8.14 -4.82
N SER A 44 13.13 -7.09 -4.53
CA SER A 44 13.68 -5.75 -4.29
C SER A 44 14.75 -5.73 -3.20
N SER A 45 15.89 -5.09 -3.47
CA SER A 45 17.01 -4.94 -2.54
C SER A 45 16.91 -3.68 -1.67
N HIS A 46 15.85 -2.89 -1.84
CA HIS A 46 15.64 -1.64 -1.12
C HIS A 46 15.59 -1.87 0.41
N PRO A 47 16.14 -0.98 1.24
CA PRO A 47 16.12 -1.14 2.70
C PRO A 47 14.72 -1.35 3.29
N LEU A 48 13.70 -0.65 2.77
CA LEU A 48 12.32 -0.82 3.24
C LEU A 48 11.71 -2.18 2.85
N SER A 49 12.10 -2.74 1.70
CA SER A 49 11.73 -4.12 1.32
C SER A 49 12.36 -5.12 2.28
N LYS A 50 13.65 -4.94 2.63
CA LYS A 50 14.31 -5.78 3.64
C LYS A 50 13.64 -5.66 5.01
N ALA A 51 13.27 -4.44 5.42
CA ALA A 51 12.55 -4.20 6.67
C ALA A 51 11.20 -4.93 6.69
N ALA A 52 10.41 -4.85 5.61
CA ALA A 52 9.17 -5.62 5.48
C ALA A 52 9.42 -7.13 5.59
N GLY A 53 10.51 -7.64 5.01
CA GLY A 53 10.92 -9.03 5.14
C GLY A 53 11.26 -9.46 6.57
N ILE A 54 11.85 -8.57 7.39
CA ILE A 54 12.13 -8.79 8.81
C ILE A 54 10.81 -8.82 9.60
N LEU A 55 9.93 -7.84 9.39
CA LEU A 55 8.63 -7.78 10.08
C LEU A 55 7.80 -9.05 9.84
N LYS A 56 7.74 -9.53 8.59
CA LYS A 56 7.01 -10.76 8.23
C LYS A 56 7.65 -12.02 8.82
N ARG A 57 8.96 -12.20 8.64
CA ARG A 57 9.62 -13.50 8.91
C ARG A 57 10.15 -13.62 10.33
N GLN A 58 10.70 -12.56 10.89
CA GLN A 58 11.30 -12.59 12.23
C GLN A 58 10.28 -12.22 13.31
N LEU A 59 9.47 -11.19 13.06
CA LEU A 59 8.50 -10.71 14.03
C LEU A 59 7.10 -11.29 13.84
N GLN A 60 6.88 -12.10 12.79
CA GLN A 60 5.60 -12.77 12.50
C GLN A 60 4.42 -11.78 12.41
N ILE A 61 4.69 -10.54 12.01
CA ILE A 61 3.66 -9.52 11.83
C ILE A 61 2.92 -9.80 10.53
N ASN A 62 1.60 -9.91 10.61
CA ASN A 62 0.76 -10.04 9.44
C ASN A 62 0.66 -8.69 8.72
N LEU A 63 1.52 -8.49 7.71
CA LEU A 63 1.46 -7.30 6.85
C LEU A 63 0.43 -7.41 5.72
N THR A 64 -0.25 -8.55 5.57
CA THR A 64 -1.24 -8.76 4.50
C THR A 64 -2.26 -7.62 4.41
N PRO A 65 -2.86 -7.12 5.51
CA PRO A 65 -3.82 -6.03 5.43
C PRO A 65 -3.28 -4.72 4.85
N LEU A 66 -1.97 -4.48 4.92
CA LEU A 66 -1.32 -3.28 4.37
C LEU A 66 -0.87 -3.48 2.92
N LEU A 67 -0.69 -4.72 2.49
CA LEU A 67 -0.20 -5.09 1.16
C LEU A 67 -1.32 -5.57 0.23
N THR A 68 -2.48 -5.87 0.79
CA THR A 68 -3.73 -6.01 0.07
C THR A 68 -4.28 -4.60 -0.14
N PHE A 69 -3.80 -3.94 -1.19
CA PHE A 69 -4.64 -2.93 -1.82
C PHE A 69 -5.90 -3.67 -2.23
N ALA A 70 -7.06 -3.24 -1.72
CA ALA A 70 -8.33 -3.78 -2.19
C ALA A 70 -8.25 -3.75 -3.71
N ASP A 71 -8.20 -4.94 -4.28
CA ASP A 71 -8.23 -5.18 -5.71
C ASP A 71 -9.24 -4.17 -6.25
N ALA A 72 -8.78 -3.25 -7.09
CA ALA A 72 -9.64 -2.20 -7.61
C ALA A 72 -10.81 -2.94 -8.22
N ARG A 73 -11.97 -2.96 -7.53
CA ARG A 73 -13.14 -3.72 -7.96
C ARG A 73 -13.32 -3.32 -9.40
N THR A 74 -13.06 -4.23 -10.33
CA THR A 74 -13.10 -3.85 -11.73
C THR A 74 -14.53 -3.49 -12.00
N GLU A 75 -14.79 -2.22 -12.33
CA GLU A 75 -16.15 -1.70 -12.53
C GLU A 75 -16.85 -2.35 -13.74
N SER A 76 -16.19 -3.32 -14.39
CA SER A 76 -16.72 -4.09 -15.51
C SER A 76 -16.28 -5.55 -15.45
N ALA A 77 -17.16 -6.43 -15.94
CA ALA A 77 -16.91 -7.87 -16.08
C ALA A 77 -15.67 -8.20 -16.95
N ALA A 78 -15.24 -7.27 -17.81
CA ALA A 78 -14.05 -7.44 -18.64
C ALA A 78 -12.74 -7.30 -17.82
N GLY A 79 -12.74 -6.46 -16.78
CA GLY A 79 -11.59 -6.33 -15.90
C GLY A 79 -11.41 -7.55 -15.00
N GLU A 80 -12.51 -8.16 -14.58
CA GLU A 80 -12.50 -9.35 -13.73
C GLU A 80 -11.92 -10.56 -14.47
N GLN A 81 -12.31 -10.78 -15.74
CA GLN A 81 -11.72 -11.82 -16.59
C GLN A 81 -10.22 -11.60 -16.87
N ALA A 82 -9.78 -10.36 -17.03
CA ALA A 82 -8.37 -10.05 -17.27
C ALA A 82 -7.50 -10.35 -16.04
N LEU A 83 -8.04 -10.14 -14.84
CA LEU A 83 -7.37 -10.47 -13.58
C LEU A 83 -7.26 -11.98 -13.37
N GLU A 84 -8.32 -12.74 -13.61
CA GLU A 84 -8.32 -14.21 -13.51
C GLU A 84 -7.35 -14.89 -14.47
N LEU A 85 -7.15 -14.35 -15.67
CA LEU A 85 -6.20 -14.89 -16.65
C LEU A 85 -4.72 -14.56 -16.34
N SER A 86 -4.48 -13.68 -15.36
CA SER A 86 -3.14 -13.20 -14.98
C SER A 86 -2.59 -13.78 -13.67
N ALA A 87 -3.40 -14.59 -12.97
CA ALA A 87 -3.05 -15.33 -11.75
C ALA A 87 -2.59 -16.76 -12.07
#